data_AF-T1CLC2-F1
#
_entry.id   AF-T1CLC2-F1
#
_cell.length_a   1.000
_cell.length_b   1.000
_cell.length_c   1.000
_cell.angle_alpha   90.00
_cell.angle_beta   90.00
_cell.angle_gamma   90.00
#
_symmetry.space_group_name_H-M   'P 1'
#
loop_
_entity.id
_entity.type
_entity.pdbx_description
1 polymer ?
#
loop_
_entity_poly.entity_id
_entity_poly.type
_entity_poly.pdbx_seq_one_letter_code
_entity_poly.pdbx_strand_id
1 'polypeptide(L)' 'NMLYGGGTILLQGDSPWGAPGGQTAYIDPTDGNLIVFHALDLQKNGLDFLFVRSLSFANGWPVIGNSP' A
#
# COMPACT_ATOMS: atom_id res chain seq x y z
N ASN A 1 16.12 4.05 -13.04
CA ASN A 1 15.54 5.41 -13.09
C ASN A 1 14.05 5.26 -13.41
N MET A 2 13.18 6.02 -12.75
CA MET A 2 11.72 5.94 -12.96
C MET A 2 11.28 6.26 -14.40
N LEU A 3 12.06 7.06 -15.12
CA LEU A 3 11.80 7.38 -16.54
C LEU A 3 11.87 6.16 -17.49
N TYR A 4 12.48 5.05 -17.05
CA TYR A 4 12.63 3.83 -17.84
C TYR A 4 11.98 2.63 -17.15
N GLY A 5 10.88 2.87 -16.43
CA GLY A 5 10.10 1.81 -15.76
C GLY A 5 10.72 1.26 -14.48
N GLY A 6 11.73 1.93 -13.91
CA GLY A 6 12.27 1.54 -12.61
C GLY A 6 11.32 1.90 -11.47
N GLY A 7 11.17 1.01 -10.49
CA GLY A 7 10.43 1.25 -9.25
C GLY A 7 10.58 0.05 -8.31
N THR A 8 10.69 0.32 -7.01
CA THR A 8 10.65 -0.73 -5.99
C THR A 8 9.18 -1.01 -5.66
N ILE A 9 8.79 -2.29 -5.66
CA ILE A 9 7.44 -2.69 -5.25
C ILE A 9 7.32 -2.45 -3.75
N LEU A 10 6.42 -1.54 -3.35
CA LEU A 10 6.11 -1.28 -1.95
C LEU A 10 5.09 -2.30 -1.40
N LEU A 11 4.07 -2.59 -2.20
CA LEU A 11 3.02 -3.56 -1.90
C LEU A 11 2.51 -4.15 -3.20
N GLN A 12 2.17 -5.44 -3.15
CA GLN A 12 1.50 -6.16 -4.22
C GLN A 12 0.35 -6.97 -3.60
N GLY A 13 -0.62 -7.34 -4.44
CA GLY A 13 -1.70 -8.22 -4.01
C GLY A 13 -1.22 -9.62 -3.66
N ASP A 14 -2.11 -10.38 -3.04
CA ASP A 14 -1.95 -11.80 -2.70
C ASP A 14 -3.24 -12.58 -3.02
N SER A 15 -3.43 -13.77 -2.42
CA SER A 15 -4.58 -14.61 -2.75
C SER A 15 -5.95 -14.01 -2.36
N PRO A 16 -6.14 -13.42 -1.16
CA PRO A 16 -7.39 -12.73 -0.85
C PRO A 16 -7.51 -11.33 -1.48
N TRP A 17 -6.40 -10.62 -1.71
CA TRP A 17 -6.45 -9.21 -2.10
C TRP A 17 -5.78 -8.93 -3.45
N GLY A 18 -6.56 -8.42 -4.40
CA GLY A 18 -6.09 -8.00 -5.72
C GLY A 18 -5.87 -6.50 -5.83
N ALA A 19 -5.00 -6.12 -6.77
CA ALA A 19 -4.85 -4.74 -7.26
C ALA A 19 -4.76 -3.63 -6.18
N PRO A 20 -3.89 -3.75 -5.15
CA PRO A 20 -3.71 -2.64 -4.22
C PRO A 20 -3.15 -1.42 -4.95
N GLY A 21 -3.73 -0.24 -4.72
CA GLY A 21 -3.32 0.99 -5.40
C GLY A 21 -4.10 2.24 -5.01
N GLY A 22 -3.97 3.29 -5.82
CA GLY A 22 -4.63 4.58 -5.57
C GLY A 22 -4.21 5.27 -4.27
N GLN A 23 -2.98 4.99 -3.83
CA GLN A 23 -2.52 5.33 -2.49
C GLN A 23 -2.20 6.82 -2.30
N THR A 24 -2.38 7.30 -1.06
CA THR A 24 -1.88 8.59 -0.55
C THR A 24 -1.11 8.36 0.73
N ALA A 25 0.03 9.03 0.90
CA ALA A 25 0.83 8.99 2.12
C ALA A 25 0.67 10.29 2.92
N TYR A 26 0.58 10.17 4.24
CA TYR A 26 0.38 11.28 5.17
C TYR A 26 1.44 11.27 6.26
N ILE A 27 1.84 12.46 6.70
CA ILE A 27 2.56 12.65 7.97
C ILE A 27 1.50 13.06 8.97
N ASP A 28 1.09 12.13 9.84
CA ASP A 28 0.10 12.43 10.87
C ASP A 28 0.81 12.71 12.21
N PRO A 29 0.51 13.85 12.87
CA PRO A 29 1.16 14.22 14.13
C PRO A 29 0.67 13.41 15.34
N THR A 30 -0.42 12.66 15.20
CA THR A 30 -1.06 11.88 16.27
C THR A 30 -0.73 10.39 16.13
N ASP A 31 -0.94 9.84 14.94
CA ASP A 31 -0.85 8.40 14.67
C ASP A 31 0.46 7.99 13.96
N GLY A 32 1.33 8.97 13.64
CA GLY A 32 2.56 8.77 12.90
C GLY A 32 2.35 8.76 11.38
N ASN A 33 3.37 8.39 10.60
CA ASN A 33 3.23 8.35 9.15
C ASN A 33 2.24 7.26 8.74
N LEU A 34 1.33 7.58 7.81
CA LEU A 34 0.29 6.69 7.32
C LEU A 34 0.35 6.54 5.81
N ILE A 35 -0.17 5.43 5.31
CA ILE A 35 -0.55 5.25 3.92
C ILE A 35 -1.99 4.77 3.85
N VAL A 36 -2.75 5.34 2.93
CA VAL A 36 -4.16 5.01 2.68
C VAL A 36 -4.28 4.55 1.24
N PHE A 37 -4.90 3.41 0.98
CA PHE A 37 -5.03 2.82 -0.35
C PHE A 37 -6.26 1.92 -0.45
N HIS A 38 -6.63 1.53 -1.67
CA HIS A 38 -7.69 0.57 -1.91
C HIS A 38 -7.11 -0.78 -2.34
N ALA A 39 -7.84 -1.89 -2.11
CA ALA A 39 -7.57 -3.20 -2.69
C ALA A 39 -8.88 -3.99 -2.87
N LEU A 40 -8.88 -4.92 -3.83
CA LEU A 40 -10.05 -5.70 -4.21
C LEU A 40 -10.10 -7.02 -3.43
N ASP A 41 -11.19 -7.29 -2.71
CA ASP A 41 -11.43 -8.60 -2.08
C ASP A 41 -11.83 -9.63 -3.16
N LEU A 42 -10.89 -10.50 -3.52
CA LEU A 42 -11.09 -11.52 -4.56
C LEU A 42 -12.07 -12.62 -4.15
N GLN A 43 -12.33 -12.77 -2.85
CA GLN A 43 -13.35 -13.69 -2.34
C GLN A 43 -14.76 -13.09 -2.40
N LYS A 44 -14.87 -11.77 -2.62
CA LYS A 44 -16.14 -11.04 -2.76
C LYS A 44 -16.29 -10.39 -4.13
N ASN A 45 -15.97 -11.14 -5.19
CA ASN A 45 -16.09 -10.69 -6.59
C ASN A 45 -15.34 -9.37 -6.88
N GLY A 46 -14.20 -9.15 -6.21
CA GLY A 46 -13.40 -7.93 -6.36
C GLY A 46 -14.04 -6.69 -5.74
N LEU A 47 -14.84 -6.85 -4.68
CA LEU A 47 -15.37 -5.72 -3.93
C LEU A 47 -14.22 -4.86 -3.39
N ASP A 48 -14.31 -3.55 -3.57
CA ASP A 48 -13.26 -2.61 -3.19
C ASP A 48 -13.29 -2.28 -1.69
N PHE A 49 -12.13 -2.31 -1.03
CA PHE A 49 -11.95 -2.02 0.39
C PHE A 49 -10.89 -0.95 0.62
N LEU A 50 -11.16 -0.05 1.57
CA LEU A 50 -10.21 0.96 2.04
C LEU A 50 -9.30 0.38 3.12
N PHE A 51 -8.00 0.62 2.99
CA PHE A 51 -6.99 0.28 3.98
C PHE A 51 -6.30 1.55 4.49
N VAL A 52 -6.11 1.60 5.81
CA VAL A 52 -5.26 2.59 6.49
C VAL A 52 -4.19 1.81 7.23
N ARG A 53 -2.92 2.07 6.90
CA ARG A 53 -1.76 1.34 7.42
C ARG A 53 -0.69 2.32 7.89
N SER A 54 0.05 1.96 8.94
CA SER A 54 1.25 2.69 9.34
C SER A 54 2.32 2.59 8.25
N LEU A 55 2.99 3.71 7.97
CA LEU A 55 4.08 3.81 7.01
C LEU A 55 5.41 3.95 7.77
N SER A 56 6.22 2.91 7.73
CA SER A 56 7.55 2.90 8.37
C SER A 56 8.65 3.04 7.32
N PHE A 57 9.89 3.30 7.77
CA PHE A 57 11.04 3.44 6.89
C PHE A 57 12.20 2.56 7.36
N ALA A 58 12.77 1.79 6.44
CA ALA A 58 13.97 0.99 6.65
C ALA A 58 15.05 1.43 5.66
N ASN A 59 16.22 1.86 6.16
CA ASN A 59 17.31 2.38 5.33
C ASN A 59 16.86 3.49 4.36
N GLY A 60 15.94 4.34 4.79
CA GLY A 60 15.39 5.44 3.99
C GLY A 60 14.30 5.05 2.98
N TRP A 61 13.92 3.78 2.89
CA TRP A 61 12.85 3.29 2.00
C TRP A 61 11.57 2.97 2.76
N PRO A 62 10.37 3.25 2.19
CA PRO A 62 9.09 2.96 2.84
C PRO A 62 8.83 1.45 2.94
N VAL A 63 8.17 1.04 4.03
CA VAL A 63 7.73 -0.35 4.31
C VAL A 63 6.36 -0.33 5.00
N ILE A 64 5.40 -1.14 4.51
CA ILE A 64 3.99 -1.12 4.96
C ILE A 64 3.40 -2.51 5.27
N GLY A 65 4.24 -3.55 5.37
CA GLY A 65 3.82 -4.94 5.46
C GLY A 65 3.75 -5.64 4.09
N ASN A 66 3.42 -6.93 4.07
CA ASN A 66 3.52 -7.78 2.87
C ASN A 66 2.18 -8.11 2.20
N SER A 67 1.05 -7.78 2.83
CA SER A 67 -0.29 -8.10 2.34
C SER A 67 -1.26 -6.97 2.72
N PRO A 68 -2.23 -6.63 1.86
CA PRO A 68 -3.28 -5.66 2.14
C PRO A 68 -4.00 -5.90 3.47
#